data_AF-A0AAV0PNU9-F1
#
_entry.id   AF-A0AAV0PNU9-F1
#
_cell.length_a   1.000
_cell.length_b   1.000
_cell.length_c   1.000
_cell.angle_alpha   90.00
_cell.angle_beta   90.00
_cell.angle_gamma   90.00
#
_symmetry.space_group_name_H-M   'P 1'
#
loop_
_entity.id
_entity.type
_entity.pdbx_description
1 polymer ?
#
loop_
_entity_poly.entity_id
_entity_poly.type
_entity_poly.pdbx_seq_one_letter_code
_entity_poly.pdbx_strand_id
1 'polypeptide(L)'
;MEADQFRANGYSEIEREKVNLIHSTSKTLEQLENYKNETIHFEQQRAITQVRQRVLQQALQGALGTLNSCLTDELHLHTVSANIGMFGAMKEF
;
A
#
# COMPACT_ATOMS: atom_id res chain seq x y z
N MET A 1 -14.35 -28.08 56.83
CA MET A 1 -15.44 -27.33 56.18
C MET A 1 -14.92 -26.05 55.54
N GLU A 2 -14.33 -25.11 56.29
CA GLU A 2 -13.77 -23.86 55.73
C GLU A 2 -12.60 -24.09 54.76
N ALA A 3 -11.64 -24.96 55.10
CA ALA A 3 -10.51 -25.29 54.22
C ALA A 3 -10.93 -25.97 52.90
N ASP A 4 -11.97 -26.80 52.93
CA ASP A 4 -12.50 -27.46 51.72
C ASP A 4 -13.23 -26.47 50.81
N GLN A 5 -13.98 -25.53 51.39
CA GLN A 5 -14.63 -24.47 50.65
C GLN A 5 -13.60 -23.50 50.05
N PHE A 6 -12.56 -23.13 50.78
CA PHE A 6 -11.45 -22.34 50.26
C PHE A 6 -10.78 -23.02 49.07
N ARG A 7 -10.50 -24.33 49.18
CA ARG A 7 -9.92 -25.13 48.09
C ARG A 7 -10.84 -25.18 46.87
N ALA A 8 -12.14 -25.43 47.05
CA ALA A 8 -13.10 -25.46 45.95
C ALA A 8 -13.21 -24.10 45.24
N ASN A 9 -13.26 -23.01 46.00
CA ASN A 9 -13.25 -21.65 45.46
C ASN A 9 -11.95 -21.38 44.70
N GLY A 10 -10.79 -21.70 45.27
CA GLY A 10 -9.50 -21.53 44.61
C GLY A 10 -9.41 -22.26 43.27
N TYR A 11 -9.90 -23.51 43.17
CA TYR A 11 -9.99 -24.21 41.89
C TYR A 11 -10.91 -23.51 40.89
N SER A 12 -12.05 -22.99 41.33
CA SER A 12 -12.96 -22.23 40.47
C SER A 12 -12.33 -20.93 39.97
N GLU A 13 -11.53 -20.25 40.79
CA GLU A 13 -10.83 -19.02 40.40
C GLU A 13 -9.70 -19.31 39.42
N ILE A 14 -8.92 -20.37 39.64
CA ILE A 14 -7.87 -20.81 38.71
C ILE A 14 -8.45 -21.13 37.33
N GLU A 15 -9.57 -21.85 37.26
CA GLU A 15 -10.18 -22.17 35.96
C GLU A 15 -10.71 -20.91 35.26
N ARG A 16 -11.28 -19.96 36.02
CA ARG A 16 -11.68 -18.65 35.49
C ARG A 16 -10.49 -17.87 34.94
N GLU A 17 -9.39 -17.80 35.67
CA GLU A 17 -8.17 -17.10 35.23
C GLU A 17 -7.55 -17.75 34.00
N LYS A 18 -7.52 -19.08 33.95
CA LYS A 18 -7.04 -19.85 32.80
C LYS A 18 -7.86 -19.54 31.54
N VAL A 19 -9.19 -19.55 31.63
CA VAL A 19 -10.06 -19.21 30.49
C VAL A 19 -9.84 -17.75 30.07
N ASN A 20 -9.73 -16.81 31.01
CA ASN A 20 -9.45 -15.41 30.72
C ASN A 20 -8.09 -15.21 30.03
N LEU A 21 -7.06 -15.95 30.45
CA LEU A 21 -5.74 -15.91 29.84
C LEU A 21 -5.78 -16.46 28.41
N ILE A 22 -6.46 -17.58 28.18
CA ILE A 22 -6.62 -18.15 26.84
C ILE A 22 -7.36 -17.16 25.93
N HIS A 23 -8.44 -16.55 26.42
CA HIS A 23 -9.24 -15.60 25.65
C HIS A 23 -8.43 -14.35 25.28
N SER A 24 -7.73 -13.75 26.25
CA SER A 24 -6.89 -12.56 26.00
C SER A 24 -5.71 -12.85 25.07
N THR A 25 -5.10 -14.03 25.19
CA THR A 25 -4.03 -14.48 24.28
C THR A 25 -4.56 -14.68 22.86
N SER A 26 -5.72 -15.33 22.72
CA SER A 26 -6.36 -15.55 21.40
C SER A 26 -6.72 -14.24 20.73
N LYS A 27 -7.26 -13.27 21.48
CA LYS A 27 -7.57 -11.93 20.97
C LYS A 27 -6.31 -11.18 20.51
N THR A 28 -5.22 -11.27 21.28
CA THR A 28 -3.93 -10.68 20.90
C THR A 28 -3.38 -11.31 19.62
N LEU A 29 -3.55 -12.63 19.47
CA LEU A 29 -3.11 -13.34 18.27
C LEU A 29 -3.90 -12.92 17.03
N GLU A 30 -5.23 -12.78 17.14
CA GLU A 30 -6.08 -12.29 16.05
C GLU A 30 -5.71 -10.86 15.64
N GLN A 31 -5.45 -9.97 16.61
CA GLN A 31 -4.98 -8.62 16.33
C GLN A 31 -3.64 -8.60 15.61
N LEU A 32 -2.70 -9.48 16.01
CA LEU A 32 -1.40 -9.60 15.36
C LEU A 32 -1.53 -10.12 13.92
N GLU A 33 -2.43 -11.08 13.68
CA GLU A 33 -2.70 -11.60 12.34
C GLU A 33 -3.29 -10.52 11.43
N ASN A 34 -4.29 -9.77 11.92
CA ASN A 34 -4.86 -8.64 11.18
C ASN A 34 -3.82 -7.58 10.84
N TYR A 35 -2.97 -7.20 11.80
CA TYR A 35 -1.89 -6.25 11.56
C TYR A 35 -0.88 -6.75 10.49
N LYS A 36 -0.55 -8.05 10.51
CA LYS A 36 0.32 -8.65 9.48
C LYS A 36 -0.35 -8.63 8.10
N ASN A 37 -1.65 -8.91 8.03
CA ASN A 37 -2.39 -8.87 6.77
C ASN A 37 -2.46 -7.45 6.20
N GLU A 38 -2.68 -6.43 7.03
CA GLU A 38 -2.59 -5.02 6.62
C GLU A 38 -1.19 -4.66 6.11
N THR A 39 -0.15 -5.12 6.82
CA THR A 39 1.24 -4.91 6.40
C THR A 39 1.51 -5.53 5.04
N ILE A 40 1.05 -6.76 4.79
CA ILE A 40 1.19 -7.43 3.48
C ILE A 40 0.50 -6.62 2.38
N HIS A 41 -0.73 -6.16 2.62
CA HIS A 41 -1.46 -5.34 1.66
C HIS A 41 -0.74 -4.04 1.32
N PHE A 42 -0.20 -3.35 2.33
CA PHE A 42 0.60 -2.15 2.12
C PHE A 42 1.85 -2.43 1.28
N GLU A 43 2.58 -3.50 1.61
CA GLU A 43 3.79 -3.91 0.90
C GLU A 43 3.51 -4.28 -0.57
N GLN A 44 2.38 -4.91 -0.85
CA GLN A 44 1.93 -5.17 -2.22
C GLN A 44 1.71 -3.88 -3.01
N GLN A 45 1.00 -2.89 -2.43
CA GLN A 45 0.78 -1.60 -3.08
C GLN A 45 2.08 -0.83 -3.29
N ARG A 46 2.99 -0.91 -2.31
CA ARG A 46 4.33 -0.32 -2.41
C ARG A 46 5.12 -0.93 -3.56
N ALA A 47 5.15 -2.26 -3.67
CA ALA A 47 5.83 -2.98 -4.73
C ALA A 47 5.25 -2.62 -6.11
N ILE A 48 3.91 -2.61 -6.25
CA ILE A 48 3.22 -2.22 -7.49
C ILE A 48 3.62 -0.79 -7.89
N THR A 49 3.60 0.15 -6.95
CA THR A 49 3.92 1.55 -7.21
C THR A 49 5.37 1.71 -7.65
N GLN A 50 6.30 1.03 -7.00
CA GLN A 50 7.72 1.06 -7.37
C GLN A 50 7.96 0.48 -8.77
N VAL A 51 7.32 -0.65 -9.10
CA VAL A 51 7.43 -1.25 -10.43
C VAL A 51 6.85 -0.30 -11.49
N ARG A 52 5.67 0.28 -11.24
CA ARG A 52 5.04 1.26 -12.15
C ARG A 52 5.96 2.46 -12.41
N GLN A 53 6.58 3.01 -11.37
CA GLN A 53 7.50 4.14 -11.51
C GLN A 53 8.73 3.79 -12.35
N ARG A 54 9.33 2.60 -12.14
CA ARG A 54 10.47 2.14 -12.94
C ARG A 54 10.09 1.93 -14.40
N VAL A 55 8.96 1.28 -14.66
CA VAL A 55 8.43 1.08 -16.02
C VAL A 55 8.15 2.41 -16.70
N LEU A 56 7.56 3.38 -15.99
CA LEU A 56 7.30 4.72 -16.51
C LEU A 56 8.63 5.43 -16.86
N GLN A 57 9.62 5.39 -15.97
CA GLN A 57 10.92 6.01 -16.23
C GLN A 57 11.60 5.40 -17.46
N GLN A 58 11.55 4.08 -17.60
CA GLN A 58 12.10 3.38 -18.76
C GLN A 58 11.36 3.76 -20.05
N ALA A 59 10.02 3.84 -20.01
CA ALA A 59 9.21 4.26 -21.16
C ALA A 59 9.51 5.70 -21.56
N LEU A 60 9.65 6.61 -20.60
CA LEU A 60 10.04 8.01 -20.84
C LEU A 60 11.42 8.12 -21.46
N GLN A 61 12.40 7.36 -20.96
CA GLN A 61 13.75 7.35 -21.52
C GLN A 61 13.76 6.81 -22.96
N GLY A 62 12.99 5.76 -23.23
CA GLY A 62 12.82 5.19 -24.57
C GLY A 62 12.14 6.17 -25.54
N ALA A 63 11.08 6.85 -25.09
CA ALA A 63 10.39 7.88 -25.86
C ALA A 63 11.33 9.06 -26.16
N LEU A 64 12.10 9.53 -25.18
CA LEU A 64 13.09 10.59 -25.37
C LEU A 64 14.17 10.20 -26.37
N GLY A 65 14.69 8.97 -26.29
CA GLY A 65 15.66 8.44 -27.26
C GLY A 65 15.08 8.42 -28.69
N THR A 66 13.84 7.96 -28.83
CA THR A 66 13.14 7.92 -30.11
C THR A 66 12.91 9.32 -30.67
N LEU A 67 12.42 10.25 -29.86
CA LEU A 67 12.24 11.65 -30.25
C LEU A 67 13.57 12.25 -30.72
N ASN A 68 14.65 12.09 -29.97
CA ASN A 68 15.98 12.57 -30.35
C ASN A 68 16.46 12.00 -31.70
N SER A 69 16.08 10.77 -32.05
CA SER A 69 16.41 10.19 -33.36
C SER A 69 15.46 10.57 -34.50
N CYS A 70 14.25 11.04 -34.18
CA CYS A 70 13.17 11.30 -35.15
C CYS A 70 12.82 12.79 -35.32
N LEU A 71 13.48 13.68 -34.58
CA LEU A 71 13.32 15.13 -34.63
C LEU A 71 13.82 15.69 -35.97
N THR A 72 12.99 15.54 -36.99
CA THR A 72 13.14 16.15 -38.32
C THR A 72 12.55 17.56 -38.32
N ASP A 73 12.99 18.41 -39.25
CA ASP A 73 12.46 19.78 -39.39
C ASP A 73 10.93 19.82 -39.55
N GLU A 74 10.35 18.82 -40.24
CA GLU A 74 8.90 18.67 -40.40
C GLU A 74 8.19 18.38 -39.07
N LEU A 75 8.71 17.41 -38.29
CA LEU A 75 8.14 17.07 -36.98
C LEU A 75 8.27 18.24 -36.00
N HIS A 76 9.40 18.96 -36.04
CA HIS A 76 9.61 20.18 -35.26
C HIS A 76 8.57 21.25 -35.58
N LEU A 77 8.40 21.59 -36.87
CA LEU A 77 7.45 22.62 -37.30
C LEU A 77 6.01 22.25 -36.89
N HIS A 78 5.60 21.01 -37.14
CA HIS A 78 4.27 20.52 -36.76
C HIS A 78 4.04 20.63 -35.24
N THR A 79 5.02 20.24 -34.44
CA THR A 79 4.94 20.32 -32.97
C THR A 79 4.86 21.77 -32.49
N VAL A 80 5.63 22.69 -33.07
CA VAL A 80 5.59 24.12 -32.72
C VAL A 80 4.24 24.74 -33.07
N SER A 81 3.72 24.48 -34.27
CA SER A 81 2.39 24.97 -34.68
C SER A 81 1.28 24.46 -33.76
N ALA A 82 1.31 23.19 -33.36
CA ALA A 82 0.35 22.63 -32.41
C ALA A 82 0.44 23.32 -31.03
N ASN A 83 1.65 23.52 -30.51
CA ASN A 83 1.87 24.21 -29.23
C ASN A 83 1.39 25.67 -29.24
N ILE A 84 1.60 26.40 -30.34
CA ILE A 84 1.08 27.77 -30.52
C ILE A 84 -0.45 27.75 -30.50
N GLY A 85 -1.09 26.81 -31.22
CA GLY A 85 -2.54 26.66 -31.23
C GLY A 85 -3.13 26.38 -29.85
N MET A 86 -2.54 25.44 -29.09
CA MET A 86 -2.94 25.16 -27.72
C MET A 86 -2.80 26.38 -26.81
N PHE A 87 -1.68 27.11 -26.91
CA PHE A 87 -1.46 28.32 -26.12
C PHE A 87 -2.46 29.43 -26.47
N GLY A 88 -2.84 29.56 -27.74
CA GLY A 88 -3.92 30.45 -28.16
C GLY A 88 -5.24 30.09 -27.49
N ALA A 89 -5.64 28.82 -27.55
CA ALA A 89 -6.89 28.34 -26.92
C ALA A 89 -6.91 28.55 -25.41
N MET A 90 -5.77 28.36 -24.72
CA MET A 90 -5.68 28.61 -23.27
C MET A 90 -5.86 30.08 -22.87
N LYS A 91 -5.63 31.02 -23.79
CA LYS A 91 -5.85 32.46 -23.56
C LYS A 91 -7.28 32.91 -23.82
N GLU A 92 -8.08 32.07 -24.46
CA GLU A 92 -9.50 32.35 -24.75
C GLU A 92 -10.43 31.95 -23.59
N PHE A 93 -9.88 31.32 -22.55
CA PHE A 93 -10.54 31.03 -21.27
C PHE A 93 -10.06 31.99 -20.17
#